data_AF-R9IM86-F1
#
_entry.id   AF-R9IM86-F1
#
_cell.length_a   1.000
_cell.length_b   1.000
_cell.length_c   1.000
_cell.angle_alpha   90.00
_cell.angle_beta   90.00
_cell.angle_gamma   90.00
#
_symmetry.space_group_name_H-M   'P 1'
#
loop_
_entity.id
_entity.type
_entity.pdbx_description
1 polymer ?
#
loop_
_entity_poly.entity_id
_entity_poly.type
_entity_poly.pdbx_seq_one_letter_code
_entity_poly.pdbx_strand_id
1 'polypeptide(L)'
;SEHISIQMSSDTPMQVDAYLYTEYEYTMNTGYLYEENTQTAHIWVELANTEGHRLLDGHLGNGEMALYLDGQKTDYTISEGKAWIENTYSQSSTAHLEVRFMDPAGNYYGIREAEEEITVPVVEKEEETDWFFWSVIGLFIIAVAGVFGISYKKRKGQQTIRRQVSDLSSTAQVETAAPKNDFCGKIVVYVIHNKNDIDYPPESINLFARCRRESITLEWILDTCNLPLDLKGAEKIIFKPGADRSLVVKNNSRASVLIGRALLTKGQSYNLYYHEKVTFIFDQEDAEIEVHYKDLKPNER
;
A
#
# COMPACT_ATOMS: atom_id res chain seq x y z
N SER A 1 10.55 -31.47 15.93
CA SER A 1 10.90 -30.27 16.71
C SER A 1 12.42 -30.17 16.75
N GLU A 2 12.97 -29.09 16.21
CA GLU A 2 14.39 -28.79 16.42
C GLU A 2 14.58 -28.16 17.80
N HIS A 3 15.63 -28.56 18.51
CA HIS A 3 15.90 -28.09 19.87
C HIS A 3 16.93 -26.95 19.82
N ILE A 4 16.44 -25.71 19.85
CA ILE A 4 17.30 -24.52 19.90
C ILE A 4 17.82 -24.35 21.33
N SER A 5 19.15 -24.35 21.48
CA SER A 5 19.84 -24.18 22.77
C SER A 5 20.74 -22.95 22.71
N ILE A 6 20.40 -21.90 23.45
CA ILE A 6 21.26 -20.72 23.64
C ILE A 6 22.09 -20.94 24.91
N GLN A 7 23.42 -20.94 24.80
CA GLN A 7 24.34 -20.99 25.94
C GLN A 7 25.21 -19.73 25.95
N MET A 8 25.32 -19.10 27.11
CA MET A 8 26.14 -17.92 27.34
C MET A 8 26.89 -18.08 28.66
N SER A 9 28.15 -17.62 28.71
CA SER A 9 28.99 -17.61 29.91
C SER A 9 29.62 -16.23 30.08
N SER A 10 29.65 -15.72 31.31
CA SER A 10 30.35 -14.48 31.67
C SER A 10 30.99 -14.62 33.05
N ASP A 11 32.19 -14.08 33.19
CA ASP A 11 32.93 -14.01 34.44
C ASP A 11 32.44 -12.88 35.36
N THR A 12 31.45 -12.09 34.91
CA THR A 12 30.86 -10.97 35.65
C THR A 12 29.33 -11.01 35.61
N PRO A 13 28.62 -10.52 36.64
CA PRO A 13 27.16 -10.45 36.62
C PRO A 13 26.66 -9.53 35.51
N MET A 14 25.90 -10.07 34.56
CA MET A 14 25.26 -9.34 33.48
C MET A 14 23.74 -9.47 33.58
N GLN A 15 23.02 -8.39 33.29
CA GLN A 15 21.61 -8.48 32.95
C GLN A 15 21.52 -8.87 31.47
N VAL A 16 20.89 -10.01 31.18
CA VAL A 16 20.78 -10.56 29.81
C VAL A 16 19.30 -10.70 29.49
N ASP A 17 18.85 -9.92 28.51
CA ASP A 17 17.54 -10.08 27.88
C ASP A 17 17.76 -10.80 26.54
N ALA A 18 17.23 -12.02 26.41
CA ALA A 18 17.39 -12.85 25.22
C ALA A 18 16.05 -13.00 24.49
N TYR A 19 16.08 -12.84 23.16
CA TYR A 19 14.89 -12.87 22.31
C TYR A 19 15.07 -13.91 21.21
N LEU A 20 13.99 -14.63 20.88
CA LEU A 20 13.93 -15.57 19.76
C LEU A 20 12.74 -15.17 18.89
N TYR A 21 12.99 -14.97 17.60
CA TYR A 21 11.97 -14.68 16.59
C TYR A 21 12.10 -15.66 15.44
N THR A 22 10.97 -16.09 14.90
CA THR A 22 10.92 -16.79 13.60
C THR A 22 10.85 -15.76 12.49
N GLU A 23 11.53 -16.02 11.37
CA GLU A 23 11.43 -15.21 10.15
C GLU A 23 10.80 -16.03 9.03
N TYR A 24 9.85 -15.44 8.32
CA TYR A 24 9.15 -16.06 7.19
C TYR A 24 9.29 -15.18 5.96
N GLU A 25 10.07 -15.62 4.98
CA GLU A 25 10.09 -15.01 3.65
C GLU A 25 8.99 -15.65 2.79
N TYR A 26 8.17 -14.81 2.15
CA TYR A 26 6.97 -15.26 1.44
C TYR A 26 6.70 -14.47 0.16
N THR A 27 6.05 -15.14 -0.79
CA THR A 27 5.44 -14.54 -1.98
C THR A 27 3.91 -14.56 -1.84
N MET A 28 3.25 -13.59 -2.47
CA MET A 28 1.80 -13.48 -2.52
C MET A 28 1.35 -13.65 -3.96
N ASN A 29 0.48 -14.63 -4.20
CA ASN A 29 -0.20 -14.85 -5.47
C ASN A 29 -1.69 -14.59 -5.30
N THR A 30 -2.31 -14.01 -6.33
CA THR A 30 -3.74 -13.69 -6.35
C THR A 30 -4.40 -14.26 -7.59
N GLY A 31 -5.73 -14.27 -7.58
CA GLY A 31 -6.58 -14.60 -8.72
C GLY A 31 -8.04 -14.58 -8.31
N TYR A 32 -8.93 -14.84 -9.26
CA TYR A 32 -10.37 -14.90 -8.99
C TYR A 32 -11.09 -15.95 -9.84
N LEU A 33 -12.31 -16.28 -9.43
CA LEU A 33 -13.31 -16.98 -10.21
C LEU A 33 -14.57 -16.10 -10.26
N TYR A 34 -15.12 -15.83 -11.45
CA TYR A 34 -16.30 -14.97 -11.60
C TYR A 34 -17.56 -15.81 -11.85
N GLU A 35 -18.63 -15.51 -11.11
CA GLU A 35 -19.94 -16.16 -11.25
C GLU A 35 -20.97 -15.19 -11.86
N GLU A 36 -21.32 -15.41 -13.13
CA GLU A 36 -22.19 -14.51 -13.90
C GLU A 36 -23.62 -14.37 -13.32
N ASN A 37 -24.16 -15.44 -12.74
CA ASN A 37 -25.53 -15.48 -12.20
C ASN A 37 -25.73 -14.54 -11.00
N THR A 38 -24.69 -14.38 -10.18
CA THR A 38 -24.68 -13.62 -8.93
C THR A 38 -23.94 -12.30 -9.07
N GLN A 39 -23.18 -12.13 -10.16
CA GLN A 39 -22.19 -11.06 -10.37
C GLN A 39 -21.10 -11.03 -9.30
N THR A 40 -20.79 -12.19 -8.70
CA THR A 40 -19.81 -12.33 -7.61
C THR A 40 -18.46 -12.76 -8.17
N ALA A 41 -17.39 -12.02 -7.80
CA ALA A 41 -16.03 -12.50 -7.92
C ALA A 41 -15.60 -13.16 -6.60
N HIS A 42 -15.20 -14.43 -6.71
CA HIS A 42 -14.56 -15.23 -5.67
C HIS A 42 -13.05 -15.03 -5.80
N ILE A 43 -12.52 -14.04 -5.09
CA ILE A 43 -11.11 -13.63 -5.12
C ILE A 43 -10.33 -14.49 -4.11
N TRP A 44 -9.16 -14.99 -4.48
CA TRP A 44 -8.29 -15.76 -3.60
C TRP A 44 -6.90 -15.14 -3.45
N VAL A 45 -6.33 -15.31 -2.25
CA VAL A 45 -4.96 -14.95 -1.90
C VAL A 45 -4.22 -16.19 -1.40
N GLU A 46 -3.08 -16.50 -2.02
CA GLU A 46 -2.18 -17.59 -1.65
C GLU A 46 -0.85 -17.00 -1.15
N LEU A 47 -0.45 -17.39 0.06
CA LEU A 47 0.84 -17.01 0.65
C LEU A 47 1.73 -18.25 0.71
N ALA A 48 2.88 -18.23 0.03
CA ALA A 48 3.82 -19.34 -0.04
C ALA A 48 5.23 -18.92 0.40
N ASN A 49 5.98 -19.81 1.06
CA ASN A 49 7.39 -19.57 1.37
C ASN A 49 8.29 -19.74 0.15
N THR A 50 9.59 -19.49 0.31
CA THR A 50 10.61 -19.67 -0.76
C THR A 50 10.77 -21.11 -1.27
N GLU A 51 10.24 -22.11 -0.56
CA GLU A 51 10.22 -23.53 -0.95
C GLU A 51 8.89 -23.93 -1.65
N GLY A 52 7.91 -23.02 -1.72
CA GLY A 52 6.57 -23.28 -2.26
C GLY A 52 5.57 -23.84 -1.24
N HIS A 53 5.93 -23.93 0.04
CA HIS A 53 5.00 -24.35 1.10
C HIS A 53 4.02 -23.23 1.45
N ARG A 54 2.71 -23.53 1.41
CA ARG A 54 1.63 -22.60 1.75
C ARG A 54 1.62 -22.28 3.24
N LEU A 55 1.60 -21.00 3.58
CA LEU A 55 1.61 -20.56 4.98
C LEU A 55 0.23 -20.70 5.66
N LEU A 56 -0.85 -20.60 4.88
CA LEU A 56 -2.23 -20.72 5.35
C LEU A 56 -2.63 -22.17 5.74
N ASP A 57 -1.90 -23.17 5.25
CA ASP A 57 -2.00 -24.56 5.73
C ASP A 57 -1.28 -24.76 7.08
N GLY A 58 -0.52 -23.76 7.53
CA GLY A 58 0.22 -23.75 8.78
C GLY A 58 -0.40 -22.83 9.85
N HIS A 59 0.45 -22.16 10.60
CA HIS A 59 0.07 -21.33 11.76
C HIS A 59 -0.82 -20.12 11.38
N LEU A 60 -0.62 -19.51 10.20
CA LEU A 60 -1.48 -18.43 9.70
C LEU A 60 -2.94 -18.87 9.43
N GLY A 61 -3.22 -20.17 9.36
CA GLY A 61 -4.57 -20.71 9.21
C GLY A 61 -5.53 -20.37 10.36
N ASN A 62 -5.01 -19.91 11.50
CA ASN A 62 -5.80 -19.69 12.73
C ASN A 62 -6.29 -18.24 12.94
N GLY A 63 -6.17 -17.36 11.93
CA GLY A 63 -6.69 -15.98 12.00
C GLY A 63 -5.70 -14.92 12.50
N GLU A 64 -4.39 -15.20 12.46
CA GLU A 64 -3.32 -14.19 12.71
C GLU A 64 -3.21 -13.13 11.60
N MET A 65 -3.99 -13.27 10.52
CA MET A 65 -4.00 -12.42 9.33
C MET A 65 -5.33 -11.64 9.23
N ALA A 66 -5.25 -10.43 8.70
CA ALA A 66 -6.38 -9.65 8.21
C ALA A 66 -6.18 -9.31 6.74
N LEU A 67 -7.23 -9.51 5.96
CA LEU A 67 -7.30 -9.10 4.56
C LEU A 67 -8.08 -7.80 4.42
N TYR A 68 -7.63 -6.98 3.48
CA TYR A 68 -8.26 -5.74 3.09
C TYR A 68 -8.50 -5.77 1.58
N LEU A 69 -9.70 -5.37 1.17
CA LEU A 69 -10.10 -5.19 -0.23
C LEU A 69 -10.44 -3.71 -0.41
N ASP A 70 -9.79 -3.06 -1.37
CA ASP A 70 -9.95 -1.62 -1.69
C ASP A 70 -9.80 -0.71 -0.44
N GLY A 71 -8.89 -1.11 0.46
CA GLY A 71 -8.59 -0.41 1.72
C GLY A 71 -9.56 -0.69 2.87
N GLN A 72 -10.67 -1.41 2.65
CA GLN A 72 -11.60 -1.83 3.69
C GLN A 72 -11.25 -3.23 4.22
N LYS A 73 -11.29 -3.43 5.55
CA LYS A 73 -11.08 -4.77 6.14
C LYS A 73 -12.26 -5.67 5.77
N THR A 74 -11.97 -6.87 5.27
CA THR A 74 -12.96 -7.82 4.78
C THR A 74 -12.78 -9.19 5.45
N ASP A 75 -13.90 -9.85 5.74
CA ASP A 75 -13.90 -11.22 6.25
C ASP A 75 -13.58 -12.20 5.11
N TYR A 76 -12.88 -13.29 5.44
CA TYR A 76 -12.42 -14.26 4.46
C TYR A 76 -12.55 -15.69 5.01
N THR A 77 -12.61 -16.67 4.12
CA THR A 77 -12.60 -18.10 4.50
C THR A 77 -11.30 -18.76 4.02
N ILE A 78 -10.81 -19.77 4.73
CA ILE A 78 -9.60 -20.50 4.33
C ILE A 78 -10.00 -21.87 3.78
N SER A 79 -9.60 -22.17 2.54
CA SER A 79 -9.73 -23.49 1.93
C SER A 79 -8.58 -23.74 0.96
N GLU A 80 -8.12 -24.99 0.90
CA GLU A 80 -6.99 -25.43 0.04
C GLU A 80 -5.69 -24.60 0.20
N GLY A 81 -5.43 -24.07 1.40
CA GLY A 81 -4.28 -23.20 1.68
C GLY A 81 -4.36 -21.81 1.03
N LYS A 82 -5.57 -21.37 0.67
CA LYS A 82 -5.89 -20.04 0.13
C LYS A 82 -6.92 -19.34 1.01
N ALA A 83 -6.84 -18.02 1.07
CA ALA A 83 -7.82 -17.16 1.71
C ALA A 83 -8.78 -16.59 0.64
N TRP A 84 -10.07 -16.83 0.79
CA TRP A 84 -11.12 -16.50 -0.18
C TRP A 84 -12.00 -15.36 0.31
N ILE A 85 -12.26 -14.40 -0.57
CA ILE A 85 -13.10 -13.22 -0.38
C ILE A 85 -14.15 -13.21 -1.49
N GLU A 86 -15.40 -12.88 -1.14
CA GLU A 86 -16.49 -12.67 -2.11
C GLU A 86 -16.81 -11.18 -2.20
N ASN A 87 -16.89 -10.63 -3.41
CA ASN A 87 -17.41 -9.29 -3.64
C ASN A 87 -18.12 -9.20 -5.01
N THR A 88 -19.11 -8.30 -5.13
CA THR A 88 -19.95 -8.18 -6.33
C THR A 88 -19.42 -7.12 -7.30
N TYR A 89 -19.24 -7.49 -8.57
CA TYR A 89 -18.72 -6.62 -9.62
C TYR A 89 -19.68 -6.58 -10.80
N SER A 90 -20.32 -5.42 -11.03
CA SER A 90 -21.24 -5.20 -12.16
C SER A 90 -20.55 -4.73 -13.45
N GLN A 91 -19.27 -4.32 -13.35
CA GLN A 91 -18.41 -3.89 -14.44
C GLN A 91 -16.96 -4.31 -14.11
N SER A 92 -16.12 -4.45 -15.13
CA SER A 92 -14.70 -4.78 -14.92
C SER A 92 -13.98 -3.69 -14.12
N SER A 93 -13.17 -4.09 -13.15
CA SER A 93 -12.42 -3.17 -12.28
C SER A 93 -11.19 -3.83 -11.68
N THR A 94 -10.21 -3.02 -11.29
CA THR A 94 -9.05 -3.47 -10.50
C THR A 94 -9.45 -3.56 -9.03
N ALA A 95 -9.20 -4.70 -8.41
CA ALA A 95 -9.33 -4.92 -6.97
C ALA A 95 -7.96 -4.79 -6.29
N HIS A 96 -7.84 -3.92 -5.29
CA HIS A 96 -6.60 -3.75 -4.53
C HIS A 96 -6.65 -4.59 -3.24
N LEU A 97 -5.74 -5.56 -3.14
CA LEU A 97 -5.66 -6.53 -2.04
C LEU A 97 -4.48 -6.17 -1.12
N GLU A 98 -4.72 -6.06 0.19
CA GLU A 98 -3.66 -5.88 1.18
C GLU A 98 -3.74 -6.94 2.30
N VAL A 99 -2.60 -7.57 2.60
CA VAL A 99 -2.41 -8.51 3.71
C VAL A 99 -1.73 -7.81 4.89
N ARG A 100 -2.37 -7.83 6.06
CA ARG A 100 -1.79 -7.38 7.33
C ARG A 100 -1.78 -8.52 8.35
N PHE A 101 -0.67 -8.70 9.05
CA PHE A 101 -0.58 -9.63 10.17
C PHE A 101 -0.89 -8.88 11.47
N MET A 102 -1.83 -9.39 12.27
CA MET A 102 -2.39 -8.68 13.42
C MET A 102 -1.69 -8.99 14.75
N ASP A 103 -1.37 -10.26 14.99
CA ASP A 103 -0.55 -10.72 16.13
C ASP A 103 0.37 -11.85 15.64
N PRO A 104 1.43 -11.51 14.88
CA PRO A 104 2.18 -12.50 14.12
C PRO A 104 3.11 -13.33 15.02
N ALA A 105 3.04 -14.65 14.90
CA ALA A 105 3.99 -15.57 15.57
C ALA A 105 5.47 -15.41 15.12
N GLY A 106 5.76 -14.59 14.11
CA GLY A 106 7.10 -14.29 13.59
C GLY A 106 7.14 -13.09 12.64
N ASN A 107 8.32 -12.71 12.17
CA ASN A 107 8.48 -11.60 11.22
C ASN A 107 8.24 -12.06 9.78
N TYR A 108 7.21 -11.51 9.12
CA TYR A 108 6.87 -11.82 7.73
C TYR A 108 7.46 -10.82 6.72
N TYR A 109 8.24 -11.35 5.78
CA TYR A 109 9.01 -10.67 4.75
C TYR A 109 8.46 -11.01 3.37
N GLY A 110 7.77 -10.07 2.73
CA GLY A 110 7.20 -10.29 1.40
C GLY A 110 6.45 -9.06 0.91
N ILE A 111 5.90 -9.15 -0.30
CA ILE A 111 4.98 -8.16 -0.84
C ILE A 111 3.63 -8.33 -0.12
N ARG A 112 3.06 -7.23 0.38
CA ARG A 112 1.80 -7.22 1.15
C ARG A 112 0.61 -6.72 0.35
N GLU A 113 0.85 -6.15 -0.82
CA GLU A 113 -0.14 -5.46 -1.67
C GLU A 113 -0.11 -6.09 -3.06
N ALA A 114 -1.28 -6.37 -3.66
CA ALA A 114 -1.42 -6.80 -5.05
C ALA A 114 -2.67 -6.20 -5.69
N GLU A 115 -2.70 -6.21 -7.01
CA GLU A 115 -3.80 -5.69 -7.83
C GLU A 115 -4.31 -6.80 -8.74
N GLU A 116 -5.62 -7.02 -8.77
CA GLU A 116 -6.26 -8.08 -9.55
C GLU A 116 -7.27 -7.45 -10.53
N GLU A 117 -7.09 -7.67 -11.84
CA GLU A 117 -8.01 -7.15 -12.87
C GLU A 117 -9.21 -8.09 -13.06
N ILE A 118 -10.33 -7.75 -12.44
CA ILE A 118 -11.57 -8.52 -12.52
C ILE A 118 -12.28 -8.16 -13.82
N THR A 119 -12.38 -9.10 -14.75
CA THR A 119 -13.09 -8.91 -16.02
C THR A 119 -14.51 -9.45 -15.92
N VAL A 120 -15.49 -8.55 -15.99
CA VAL A 120 -16.90 -8.92 -16.10
C VAL A 120 -17.23 -9.17 -17.58
N PRO A 121 -17.73 -10.36 -17.96
CA PRO A 121 -18.12 -10.65 -19.33
C PRO A 121 -19.28 -9.73 -19.74
N VAL A 122 -19.10 -9.00 -20.84
CA VAL A 122 -20.13 -8.11 -21.38
C VAL A 122 -21.22 -8.98 -21.99
N VAL A 123 -22.35 -9.10 -21.29
CA VAL A 123 -23.57 -9.67 -21.85
C VAL A 123 -24.04 -8.76 -22.98
N GLU A 124 -23.83 -9.18 -24.23
CA GLU A 124 -24.48 -8.59 -25.39
C GLU A 124 -25.99 -8.73 -25.19
N LYS A 125 -26.65 -7.65 -24.75
CA LYS A 125 -28.11 -7.59 -24.80
C LYS A 125 -28.52 -7.67 -26.26
N GLU A 126 -29.20 -8.74 -26.63
CA GLU A 126 -29.99 -8.76 -27.85
C GLU A 126 -30.84 -7.49 -27.87
N GLU A 127 -30.74 -6.69 -28.93
CA GLU A 127 -31.52 -5.46 -29.04
C GLU A 127 -33.00 -5.81 -29.06
N GLU A 128 -33.69 -5.66 -27.92
CA GLU A 128 -35.14 -5.77 -27.84
C GLU A 128 -35.72 -4.83 -28.89
N THR A 129 -36.29 -5.42 -29.96
CA THR A 129 -36.70 -4.66 -31.13
C THR A 129 -37.72 -3.61 -30.71
N ASP A 130 -37.36 -2.34 -30.81
CA ASP A 130 -38.15 -1.24 -30.27
C ASP A 130 -39.47 -1.09 -31.05
N TRP A 131 -40.49 -1.81 -30.58
CA TRP A 131 -41.85 -1.77 -31.11
C TRP A 131 -42.47 -0.37 -31.02
N PHE A 132 -42.00 0.50 -30.11
CA PHE A 132 -42.42 1.89 -30.07
C PHE A 132 -41.80 2.68 -31.22
N PHE A 133 -40.50 2.55 -31.49
CA PHE A 133 -39.84 3.14 -32.66
C PHE A 133 -40.46 2.67 -33.98
N TRP A 134 -40.70 1.37 -34.15
CA TRP A 134 -41.37 0.82 -35.34
C TRP A 134 -42.84 1.26 -35.45
N SER A 135 -43.56 1.39 -34.33
CA SER A 135 -44.93 1.95 -34.31
C SER A 135 -44.95 3.41 -34.74
N VAL A 136 -44.03 4.24 -34.24
CA VAL A 136 -43.87 5.65 -34.64
C VAL A 136 -43.48 5.78 -36.11
N ILE A 137 -42.59 4.92 -36.62
CA ILE A 137 -42.27 4.85 -38.06
C ILE A 137 -43.50 4.46 -38.88
N GLY A 138 -44.27 3.46 -38.46
CA GLY A 138 -45.51 3.05 -39.13
C GLY A 138 -46.53 4.19 -39.19
N LEU A 139 -46.77 4.87 -38.07
CA LEU A 139 -47.64 6.03 -37.97
C LEU A 139 -47.15 7.20 -38.84
N PHE A 140 -45.83 7.43 -38.88
CA PHE A 140 -45.22 8.45 -39.73
C PHE A 140 -45.36 8.11 -41.22
N ILE A 141 -45.16 6.85 -41.63
CA ILE A 141 -45.38 6.42 -43.01
C ILE A 141 -46.85 6.56 -43.40
N ILE A 142 -47.80 6.22 -42.53
CA ILE A 142 -49.24 6.43 -42.77
C ILE A 142 -49.57 7.92 -42.90
N ALA A 143 -49.02 8.77 -42.02
CA ALA A 143 -49.20 10.22 -42.08
C ALA A 143 -48.58 10.82 -43.36
N VAL A 144 -47.37 10.39 -43.74
CA VAL A 144 -46.70 10.82 -44.98
C VAL A 144 -47.45 10.33 -46.22
N ALA A 145 -47.99 9.10 -46.22
CA ALA A 145 -48.82 8.59 -47.32
C ALA A 145 -50.14 9.36 -47.44
N GLY A 146 -50.79 9.69 -46.32
CA GLY A 146 -51.96 10.56 -46.27
C GLY A 146 -51.65 11.98 -46.79
N VAL A 147 -50.52 12.56 -46.36
CA VAL A 147 -50.04 13.86 -46.84
C VAL A 147 -49.64 13.80 -48.32
N PHE A 148 -49.07 12.71 -48.83
CA PHE A 148 -48.79 12.52 -50.26
C PHE A 148 -50.08 12.43 -51.07
N GLY A 149 -51.09 11.71 -50.59
CA GLY A 149 -52.41 11.65 -51.22
C GLY A 149 -53.13 13.00 -51.25
N ILE A 150 -52.96 13.83 -50.21
CA ILE A 150 -53.51 15.19 -50.14
C ILE A 150 -52.69 16.17 -50.98
N SER A 151 -51.36 16.06 -51.03
CA SER A 151 -50.47 16.99 -51.74
C SER A 151 -50.37 16.73 -53.25
N TYR A 152 -50.58 15.50 -53.73
CA TYR A 152 -50.81 15.25 -55.16
C TYR A 152 -52.04 16.00 -55.70
N LYS A 153 -53.01 16.31 -54.82
CA LYS A 153 -54.22 17.09 -55.13
C LYS A 153 -54.08 18.60 -54.85
N LYS A 154 -52.99 19.05 -54.22
CA LYS A 154 -52.67 20.46 -53.98
C LYS A 154 -51.27 20.82 -54.47
N ARG A 155 -51.22 21.13 -55.78
CA ARG A 155 -50.13 21.90 -56.44
C ARG A 155 -49.65 23.08 -55.59
N LYS A 156 -48.35 23.38 -55.71
CA LYS A 156 -47.68 24.69 -55.45
C LYS A 156 -47.79 25.26 -54.02
N GLY A 157 -46.63 25.50 -53.39
CA GLY A 157 -46.52 26.45 -52.27
C GLY A 157 -45.29 26.24 -51.39
N GLN A 158 -44.33 27.16 -51.52
CA GLN A 158 -43.21 27.53 -50.63
C GLN A 158 -43.04 26.72 -49.30
N GLN A 159 -41.92 26.05 -49.08
CA GLN A 159 -40.63 26.57 -48.61
C GLN A 159 -40.61 27.28 -47.22
N THR A 160 -40.04 26.55 -46.24
CA THR A 160 -38.98 26.98 -45.27
C THR A 160 -39.41 27.87 -44.07
N ILE A 161 -38.86 27.82 -42.83
CA ILE A 161 -37.46 27.72 -42.33
C ILE A 161 -37.37 27.18 -40.85
N ARG A 162 -36.32 26.38 -40.57
CA ARG A 162 -35.49 26.15 -39.33
C ARG A 162 -36.01 25.98 -37.86
N ARG A 163 -35.54 24.86 -37.27
CA ARG A 163 -34.99 24.58 -35.91
C ARG A 163 -33.92 25.60 -35.40
N GLN A 164 -33.46 25.66 -34.13
CA GLN A 164 -33.87 25.16 -32.79
C GLN A 164 -32.85 25.72 -31.74
N VAL A 165 -33.21 25.70 -30.44
CA VAL A 165 -32.35 25.97 -29.25
C VAL A 165 -31.62 24.67 -28.81
N SER A 166 -30.48 24.62 -28.09
CA SER A 166 -29.71 25.61 -27.30
C SER A 166 -28.20 25.27 -27.37
N ASP A 167 -27.35 25.87 -26.53
CA ASP A 167 -26.03 25.29 -26.17
C ASP A 167 -25.75 25.37 -24.66
N LEU A 168 -25.02 24.39 -24.12
CA LEU A 168 -24.70 24.22 -22.70
C LEU A 168 -23.24 24.64 -22.43
N SER A 169 -22.90 25.03 -21.19
CA SER A 169 -21.49 25.00 -20.74
C SER A 169 -21.39 24.72 -19.24
N SER A 170 -20.58 23.72 -18.90
CA SER A 170 -20.30 23.24 -17.55
C SER A 170 -19.40 24.19 -16.75
N THR A 171 -19.46 24.10 -15.42
CA THR A 171 -18.42 24.63 -14.52
C THR A 171 -17.87 23.51 -13.64
N ALA A 172 -16.55 23.37 -13.63
CA ALA A 172 -15.83 22.42 -12.76
C ALA A 172 -15.55 23.02 -11.37
N GLN A 173 -15.37 22.13 -10.39
CA GLN A 173 -14.77 22.39 -9.07
C GLN A 173 -13.83 21.20 -8.82
N VAL A 174 -12.49 21.34 -8.82
CA VAL A 174 -11.62 22.05 -7.86
C VAL A 174 -11.64 21.39 -6.48
N GLU A 175 -10.78 20.39 -6.34
CA GLU A 175 -10.43 19.70 -5.10
C GLU A 175 -9.38 20.50 -4.31
N THR A 176 -9.42 20.47 -2.98
CA THR A 176 -8.52 21.25 -2.11
C THR A 176 -7.75 20.32 -1.17
N ALA A 177 -6.42 20.28 -1.30
CA ALA A 177 -5.55 19.41 -0.52
C ALA A 177 -5.13 20.05 0.84
N ALA A 178 -4.96 19.19 1.85
CA ALA A 178 -4.55 19.54 3.21
C ALA A 178 -3.06 19.97 3.30
N PRO A 179 -2.65 20.72 4.35
CA PRO A 179 -1.26 21.19 4.51
C PRO A 179 -0.27 20.03 4.74
N LYS A 180 0.90 20.10 4.10
CA LYS A 180 2.00 19.15 4.30
C LYS A 180 2.82 19.52 5.55
N ASN A 181 3.23 18.51 6.32
CA ASN A 181 4.20 18.68 7.41
C ASN A 181 5.63 18.66 6.84
N ASP A 182 6.48 19.56 7.30
CA ASP A 182 7.88 19.67 6.91
C ASP A 182 8.83 19.07 7.97
N PHE A 183 10.03 18.67 7.55
CA PHE A 183 11.08 18.19 8.45
C PHE A 183 11.59 19.31 9.39
N CYS A 184 11.79 18.96 10.65
CA CYS A 184 12.37 19.85 11.67
C CYS A 184 13.45 19.12 12.48
N GLY A 185 14.16 19.84 13.35
CA GLY A 185 15.22 19.26 14.18
C GLY A 185 16.49 18.85 13.43
N LYS A 186 17.30 18.04 14.10
CA LYS A 186 18.50 17.39 13.57
C LYS A 186 18.60 15.94 14.01
N ILE A 187 19.24 15.13 13.17
CA ILE A 187 19.63 13.76 13.50
C ILE A 187 21.11 13.75 13.91
N VAL A 188 21.45 12.94 14.90
CA VAL A 188 22.85 12.57 15.22
C VAL A 188 22.97 11.05 15.12
N VAL A 189 23.95 10.57 14.36
CA VAL A 189 24.22 9.16 14.10
C VAL A 189 25.45 8.73 14.90
N TYR A 190 25.35 7.58 15.55
CA TYR A 190 26.44 6.89 16.22
C TYR A 190 26.57 5.51 15.57
N VAL A 191 27.78 5.14 15.14
CA VAL A 191 28.09 3.75 14.77
C VAL A 191 28.53 3.05 16.05
N ILE A 192 27.71 2.12 16.56
CA ILE A 192 27.96 1.41 17.81
C ILE A 192 28.88 0.21 17.55
N HIS A 193 28.64 -0.50 16.45
CA HIS A 193 29.44 -1.62 15.99
C HIS A 193 29.51 -1.65 14.46
N ASN A 194 30.61 -2.17 13.92
CA ASN A 194 30.69 -2.61 12.53
C ASN A 194 31.73 -3.73 12.38
N LYS A 195 31.52 -4.56 11.37
CA LYS A 195 32.38 -5.68 10.95
C LYS A 195 33.89 -5.42 10.90
N ASN A 196 34.31 -4.18 10.68
CA ASN A 196 35.73 -3.81 10.58
C ASN A 196 36.31 -3.29 11.92
N ASP A 197 35.50 -3.21 12.97
CA ASP A 197 35.82 -2.65 14.30
C ASP A 197 36.41 -1.22 14.23
N ILE A 198 35.91 -0.42 13.27
CA ILE A 198 36.35 0.97 13.06
C ILE A 198 35.48 1.90 13.91
N ASP A 199 36.07 2.63 14.85
CA ASP A 199 35.40 3.70 15.59
C ASP A 199 35.16 4.91 14.68
N TYR A 200 33.89 5.32 14.55
CA TYR A 200 33.47 6.49 13.77
C TYR A 200 32.95 7.59 14.72
N PRO A 201 33.39 8.85 14.55
CA PRO A 201 32.90 9.94 15.37
C PRO A 201 31.39 10.16 15.17
N PRO A 202 30.65 10.66 16.18
CA PRO A 202 29.22 10.93 16.04
C PRO A 202 28.95 12.05 15.02
N GLU A 203 28.32 11.70 13.92
CA GLU A 203 27.99 12.63 12.83
C GLU A 203 26.57 13.20 12.94
N SER A 204 26.31 14.35 12.32
CA SER A 204 24.98 14.98 12.44
C SER A 204 24.50 15.73 11.20
N ILE A 205 23.19 15.68 10.98
CA ILE A 205 22.49 16.33 9.85
C ILE A 205 21.31 17.17 10.34
N ASN A 206 21.30 18.44 9.97
CA ASN A 206 20.17 19.35 10.20
C ASN A 206 19.08 19.07 9.15
N LEU A 207 17.94 18.51 9.59
CA LEU A 207 16.88 18.10 8.68
C LEU A 207 16.19 19.32 8.05
N PHE A 208 15.88 20.35 8.85
CA PHE A 208 15.25 21.59 8.39
C PHE A 208 16.01 22.27 7.23
N ALA A 209 17.36 22.29 7.30
CA ALA A 209 18.19 22.99 6.33
C ALA A 209 18.41 22.22 5.01
N ARG A 210 18.24 20.88 5.01
CA ARG A 210 18.61 20.02 3.88
C ARG A 210 17.48 19.15 3.31
N CYS A 211 16.40 18.92 4.04
CA CYS A 211 15.32 18.01 3.62
C CYS A 211 14.09 18.77 3.12
N ARG A 212 14.00 18.98 1.79
CA ARG A 212 12.77 19.39 1.09
C ARG A 212 11.98 18.21 0.49
N ARG A 213 12.30 16.99 0.91
CA ARG A 213 11.67 15.74 0.43
C ARG A 213 10.50 15.39 1.35
N GLU A 214 9.56 14.60 0.86
CA GLU A 214 8.48 14.04 1.69
C GLU A 214 8.95 12.86 2.57
N SER A 215 10.07 12.24 2.20
CA SER A 215 10.74 11.19 2.98
C SER A 215 12.24 11.14 2.69
N ILE A 216 13.00 10.54 3.61
CA ILE A 216 14.43 10.23 3.49
C ILE A 216 14.68 8.78 3.96
N THR A 217 15.77 8.15 3.49
CA THR A 217 16.15 6.78 3.88
C THR A 217 17.29 6.79 4.91
N LEU A 218 17.51 5.68 5.63
CA LEU A 218 18.69 5.55 6.49
C LEU A 218 19.98 5.59 5.66
N GLU A 219 20.02 4.86 4.54
CA GLU A 219 21.10 4.94 3.54
C GLU A 219 21.48 6.39 3.22
N TRP A 220 20.51 7.22 2.82
CA TRP A 220 20.76 8.63 2.49
C TRP A 220 21.29 9.46 3.68
N ILE A 221 20.87 9.12 4.92
CA ILE A 221 21.41 9.76 6.13
C ILE A 221 22.89 9.39 6.31
N LEU A 222 23.25 8.11 6.14
CA LEU A 222 24.63 7.62 6.26
C LEU A 222 25.53 8.22 5.18
N ASP A 223 25.08 8.23 3.92
CA ASP A 223 25.74 8.89 2.79
C ASP A 223 26.00 10.37 3.10
N THR A 224 25.00 11.08 3.62
CA THR A 224 25.13 12.52 3.91
C THR A 224 26.05 12.79 5.10
N CYS A 225 26.20 11.82 6.02
CA CYS A 225 27.20 11.83 7.08
C CYS A 225 28.60 11.35 6.60
N ASN A 226 28.76 10.98 5.33
CA ASN A 226 29.97 10.38 4.76
C ASN A 226 30.44 9.11 5.49
N LEU A 227 29.51 8.30 6.02
CA LEU A 227 29.80 7.03 6.68
C LEU A 227 29.84 5.91 5.62
N PRO A 228 31.00 5.31 5.30
CA PRO A 228 31.15 4.35 4.20
C PRO A 228 30.71 2.94 4.62
N LEU A 229 29.43 2.79 4.96
CA LEU A 229 28.82 1.54 5.44
C LEU A 229 27.86 0.98 4.37
N ASP A 230 28.24 -0.13 3.72
CA ASP A 230 27.38 -0.86 2.78
C ASP A 230 26.40 -1.75 3.57
N LEU A 231 25.20 -1.21 3.84
CA LEU A 231 24.19 -1.84 4.69
C LEU A 231 22.91 -2.17 3.91
N LYS A 232 22.75 -3.44 3.55
CA LYS A 232 21.61 -3.88 2.73
C LYS A 232 20.31 -3.76 3.51
N GLY A 233 19.34 -3.10 2.91
CA GLY A 233 18.07 -2.77 3.56
C GLY A 233 18.06 -1.38 4.21
N ALA A 234 19.18 -0.66 4.34
CA ALA A 234 19.18 0.73 4.79
C ALA A 234 18.37 1.66 3.85
N GLU A 235 18.25 1.28 2.57
CA GLU A 235 17.39 1.92 1.56
C GLU A 235 15.88 1.73 1.85
N LYS A 236 15.54 0.71 2.66
CA LYS A 236 14.16 0.33 3.03
C LYS A 236 13.73 0.83 4.42
N ILE A 237 14.61 1.53 5.14
CA ILE A 237 14.28 2.22 6.40
C ILE A 237 13.97 3.67 6.05
N ILE A 238 12.74 4.10 6.28
CA ILE A 238 12.20 5.38 5.80
C ILE A 238 11.86 6.28 6.99
N PHE A 239 12.30 7.54 6.92
CA PHE A 239 11.93 8.61 7.84
C PHE A 239 11.03 9.63 7.12
N LYS A 240 9.96 10.08 7.78
CA LYS A 240 9.01 11.09 7.30
C LYS A 240 8.72 12.14 8.38
N PRO A 241 8.38 13.39 8.01
CA PRO A 241 7.93 14.38 9.00
C PRO A 241 6.57 13.96 9.58
N GLY A 242 6.51 13.85 10.90
CA GLY A 242 5.29 13.52 11.64
C GLY A 242 4.50 14.75 12.08
N ALA A 243 3.37 14.51 12.75
CA ALA A 243 2.69 15.55 13.52
C ALA A 243 3.54 15.97 14.73
N ASP A 244 3.25 17.13 15.31
CA ASP A 244 3.83 17.59 16.59
C ASP A 244 5.37 17.57 16.67
N ARG A 245 6.02 17.87 15.55
CA ARG A 245 7.50 17.88 15.38
C ARG A 245 8.17 16.51 15.57
N SER A 246 7.41 15.42 15.54
CA SER A 246 7.95 14.05 15.54
C SER A 246 8.55 13.66 14.19
N LEU A 247 9.38 12.63 14.21
CA LEU A 247 9.96 11.97 13.04
C LEU A 247 9.36 10.57 12.93
N VAL A 248 8.55 10.30 11.90
CA VAL A 248 7.95 8.97 11.68
C VAL A 248 9.00 8.04 11.09
N VAL A 249 9.32 6.96 11.77
CA VAL A 249 10.24 5.90 11.32
C VAL A 249 9.42 4.69 10.88
N LYS A 250 9.63 4.20 9.65
CA LYS A 250 9.04 2.96 9.12
C LYS A 250 10.15 2.05 8.60
N ASN A 251 10.31 0.88 9.22
CA ASN A 251 11.27 -0.13 8.78
C ASN A 251 10.61 -1.13 7.81
N ASN A 252 11.07 -1.18 6.56
CA ASN A 252 10.70 -2.22 5.58
C ASN A 252 11.89 -3.13 5.21
N SER A 253 12.99 -3.08 5.95
CA SER A 253 14.24 -3.83 5.72
C SER A 253 14.25 -5.21 6.40
N ARG A 254 15.42 -5.86 6.52
CA ARG A 254 15.66 -7.00 7.43
C ARG A 254 16.36 -6.60 8.73
N ALA A 255 16.75 -5.34 8.89
CA ALA A 255 17.37 -4.87 10.12
C ALA A 255 16.38 -4.92 11.28
N SER A 256 16.85 -5.38 12.43
CA SER A 256 16.14 -5.30 13.70
C SER A 256 16.15 -3.86 14.21
N VAL A 257 15.05 -3.37 14.77
CA VAL A 257 14.92 -1.96 15.19
C VAL A 257 14.41 -1.87 16.62
N LEU A 258 15.15 -1.16 17.47
CA LEU A 258 14.87 -0.99 18.89
C LEU A 258 14.57 0.48 19.20
N ILE A 259 13.48 0.75 19.92
CA ILE A 259 13.25 2.05 20.58
C ILE A 259 13.26 1.82 22.08
N GLY A 260 14.28 2.36 22.76
CA GLY A 260 14.53 2.14 24.18
C GLY A 260 14.86 0.68 24.50
N ARG A 261 13.83 -0.13 24.79
CA ARG A 261 13.90 -1.58 25.03
C ARG A 261 12.86 -2.38 24.23
N ALA A 262 12.07 -1.72 23.38
CA ALA A 262 11.04 -2.37 22.58
C ALA A 262 11.55 -2.63 21.17
N LEU A 263 11.49 -3.88 20.71
CA LEU A 263 11.71 -4.24 19.30
C LEU A 263 10.47 -3.83 18.48
N LEU A 264 10.69 -3.18 17.35
CA LEU A 264 9.65 -2.71 16.45
C LEU A 264 9.32 -3.78 15.40
N THR A 265 8.03 -3.97 15.12
CA THR A 265 7.60 -4.91 14.09
C THR A 265 7.69 -4.31 12.69
N LYS A 266 8.11 -5.12 11.72
CA LYS A 266 8.38 -4.68 10.35
C LYS A 266 7.13 -4.13 9.65
N GLY A 267 7.26 -2.94 9.08
CA GLY A 267 6.22 -2.22 8.34
C GLY A 267 5.28 -1.40 9.23
N GLN A 268 5.36 -1.50 10.55
CA GLN A 268 4.73 -0.52 11.44
C GLN A 268 5.49 0.81 11.40
N SER A 269 4.77 1.90 11.64
CA SER A 269 5.31 3.26 11.65
C SER A 269 5.30 3.79 13.08
N TYR A 270 6.42 4.34 13.53
CA TYR A 270 6.61 4.78 14.91
C TYR A 270 7.04 6.25 14.95
N ASN A 271 6.46 7.02 15.87
CA ASN A 271 6.81 8.42 16.06
C ASN A 271 8.01 8.52 17.01
N LEU A 272 9.12 9.07 16.53
CA LEU A 272 10.30 9.41 17.31
C LEU A 272 10.25 10.90 17.68
N TYR A 273 10.24 11.21 18.97
CA TYR A 273 10.21 12.57 19.50
C TYR A 273 11.61 13.09 19.84
N TYR A 274 11.74 14.39 20.12
CA TYR A 274 13.03 14.98 20.48
C TYR A 274 13.60 14.35 21.76
N HIS A 275 14.91 14.11 21.74
CA HIS A 275 15.70 13.42 22.76
C HIS A 275 15.47 11.90 22.84
N GLU A 276 14.62 11.34 21.98
CA GLU A 276 14.54 9.89 21.80
C GLU A 276 15.60 9.39 20.80
N LYS A 277 15.83 8.08 20.86
CA LYS A 277 16.75 7.38 19.98
C LYS A 277 16.15 6.07 19.48
N VAL A 278 16.61 5.65 18.31
CA VAL A 278 16.28 4.38 17.67
C VAL A 278 17.58 3.69 17.26
N THR A 279 17.69 2.41 17.54
CA THR A 279 18.86 1.59 17.22
C THR A 279 18.49 0.61 16.11
N PHE A 280 19.34 0.51 15.09
CA PHE A 280 19.21 -0.38 13.94
C PHE A 280 20.34 -1.41 13.98
N ILE A 281 19.98 -2.70 14.00
CA ILE A 281 20.93 -3.82 14.01
C ILE A 281 20.82 -4.55 12.67
N PHE A 282 21.95 -4.68 11.98
CA PHE A 282 22.08 -5.33 10.68
C PHE A 282 22.84 -6.65 10.83
N ASP A 283 22.10 -7.73 11.11
CA ASP A 283 22.68 -9.04 11.46
C ASP A 283 23.52 -9.67 10.33
N GLN A 284 23.24 -9.34 9.06
CA GLN A 284 23.99 -9.89 7.91
C GLN A 284 25.30 -9.14 7.65
N GLU A 285 25.32 -7.84 7.93
CA GLU A 285 26.45 -6.96 7.74
C GLU A 285 27.33 -6.82 8.99
N ASP A 286 26.89 -7.36 10.13
CA ASP A 286 27.54 -7.24 11.45
C ASP A 286 27.75 -5.77 11.83
N ALA A 287 26.66 -5.01 11.90
CA ALA A 287 26.69 -3.58 12.21
C ALA A 287 25.51 -3.12 13.09
N GLU A 288 25.80 -2.19 13.99
CA GLU A 288 24.81 -1.56 14.87
C GLU A 288 24.92 -0.04 14.77
N ILE A 289 23.80 0.64 14.48
CA ILE A 289 23.73 2.09 14.31
C ILE A 289 22.66 2.66 15.23
N GLU A 290 23.03 3.66 16.02
CA GLU A 290 22.11 4.38 16.90
C GLU A 290 21.85 5.79 16.39
N VAL A 291 20.58 6.12 16.15
CA VAL A 291 20.12 7.37 15.56
C VAL A 291 19.33 8.16 16.60
N HIS A 292 19.80 9.36 16.93
CA HIS A 292 19.18 10.26 17.91
C HIS A 292 18.48 11.41 17.20
N TYR A 293 17.27 11.73 17.61
CA TYR A 293 16.54 12.90 17.12
C TYR A 293 16.59 14.03 18.15
N LYS A 294 17.03 15.24 17.76
CA LYS A 294 17.28 16.37 18.67
C LYS A 294 16.70 17.66 18.10
N ASP A 295 16.16 18.55 18.94
CA ASP A 295 15.76 19.90 18.50
C ASP A 295 17.00 20.70 18.09
N LEU A 296 16.80 21.64 17.16
CA LEU A 296 17.80 22.62 16.77
C LEU A 296 17.90 23.68 17.87
N LYS A 297 19.11 23.91 18.39
CA LYS A 297 19.34 25.01 19.33
C LYS A 297 19.05 26.35 18.64
N PRO A 298 18.72 27.43 19.37
CA PRO A 298 18.38 28.72 18.77
C PRO A 298 19.46 29.35 17.88
N ASN A 299 20.71 28.90 18.00
CA ASN A 299 21.86 29.30 17.19
C ASN A 299 22.15 28.36 16.00
N GLU A 300 21.33 27.34 15.79
CA GLU A 300 21.44 26.31 14.73
C GLU A 300 20.24 26.33 13.76
N ARG A 301 19.29 27.28 13.94
CA ARG A 301 18.09 27.47 13.10
C ARG A 301 18.32 28.49 12.00
#